data_AF-A0A143BAV0-F1
#
_entry.id   AF-A0A143BAV0-F1
#
_cell.length_a   1.000
_cell.length_b   1.000
_cell.length_c   1.000
_cell.angle_alpha   90.00
_cell.angle_beta   90.00
_cell.angle_gamma   90.00
#
_symmetry.space_group_name_H-M   'P 1'
#
loop_
_entity.id
_entity.type
_entity.pdbx_description
1 polymer ?
#
loop_
_entity_poly.entity_id
_entity_poly.type
_entity_poly.pdbx_seq_one_letter_code
_entity_poly.pdbx_strand_id
1 'polypeptide(L)'
;MNFTEQQRLHLEKLKEITRCDKKYVCLELPREELCAARDLGMEHFLECLVTARKKCRHAFPFGKGRFCRCPIRVYLENSHGERRPA
;
A
#
# COMPACT_ATOMS: atom_id res chain seq x y z
N MET A 1 -1.69 1.89 -13.12
CA MET A 1 -1.00 3.11 -12.62
C MET A 1 0.12 3.47 -13.60
N ASN A 2 0.47 4.74 -13.75
CA ASN A 2 1.58 5.17 -14.61
C ASN A 2 2.74 5.66 -13.75
N PHE A 3 3.85 4.90 -13.76
CA PHE A 3 5.07 5.22 -13.02
C PHE A 3 6.14 5.81 -13.96
N THR A 4 6.85 6.83 -13.49
CA THR A 4 8.08 7.32 -14.13
C THR A 4 9.18 6.26 -14.08
N GLU A 5 10.23 6.43 -14.90
CA GLU A 5 11.37 5.53 -14.92
C GLU A 5 12.07 5.42 -13.55
N GLN A 6 12.25 6.56 -12.86
CA GLN A 6 12.80 6.58 -11.50
C GLN A 6 11.91 5.84 -10.50
N GLN A 7 10.59 5.99 -10.60
CA GLN A 7 9.64 5.27 -9.75
C GLN A 7 9.71 3.76 -10.01
N ARG A 8 9.84 3.33 -11.27
CA ARG A 8 10.00 1.91 -11.62
C ARG A 8 11.29 1.32 -11.05
N LEU A 9 12.41 2.01 -11.19
CA LEU A 9 13.69 1.58 -10.62
C LEU A 9 13.62 1.45 -9.09
N HIS A 10 12.94 2.38 -8.42
CA HIS A 10 12.74 2.30 -6.98
C HIS A 10 11.83 1.11 -6.59
N LEU A 11 10.75 0.88 -7.33
CA LEU A 11 9.84 -0.25 -7.10
C LEU A 11 10.55 -1.59 -7.29
N GLU A 12 11.41 -1.75 -8.31
CA GLU A 12 12.18 -3.00 -8.48
C GLU A 12 13.17 -3.22 -7.33
N LYS A 13 13.89 -2.18 -6.88
CA LYS A 13 14.73 -2.27 -5.68
C LYS A 13 13.95 -2.67 -4.44
N LEU A 14 12.75 -2.10 -4.25
CA LEU A 14 11.85 -2.50 -3.15
C LEU A 14 11.44 -3.97 -3.27
N LYS A 15 11.19 -4.48 -4.47
CA LYS A 15 10.83 -5.90 -4.69
C LYS A 15 11.98 -6.86 -4.39
N GLU A 16 13.22 -6.44 -4.62
CA GLU A 16 14.43 -7.22 -4.31
C GLU A 16 14.69 -7.31 -2.80
N ILE A 17 14.54 -6.20 -2.07
CA ILE A 17 14.89 -6.12 -0.65
C ILE A 17 13.73 -6.46 0.29
N THR A 18 12.51 -6.56 -0.22
CA THR A 18 11.32 -6.88 0.57
C THR A 18 10.72 -8.20 0.12
N ARG A 19 9.89 -8.81 0.97
CA ARG A 19 9.07 -9.96 0.60
C ARG A 19 7.61 -9.61 0.83
N CYS A 20 6.81 -9.72 -0.23
CA CYS A 20 5.36 -9.56 -0.15
C CYS A 20 4.69 -10.90 -0.41
N ASP A 21 3.98 -11.43 0.59
CA ASP A 21 3.23 -12.70 0.48
C ASP A 21 2.14 -12.68 -0.60
N LYS A 22 1.81 -11.47 -1.10
CA LYS A 22 0.78 -11.23 -2.12
C LYS A 22 1.39 -10.98 -3.50
N LYS A 23 2.68 -11.32 -3.66
CA LYS A 23 3.43 -11.22 -4.93
C LYS A 23 3.31 -9.86 -5.60
N TYR A 24 3.21 -8.79 -4.81
CA TYR A 24 3.13 -7.42 -5.32
C TYR A 24 1.93 -7.13 -6.25
N VAL A 25 0.84 -7.89 -6.17
CA VAL A 25 -0.39 -7.68 -6.97
C VAL A 25 -0.95 -6.25 -6.89
N CYS A 26 -0.60 -5.48 -5.86
CA CYS A 26 -0.96 -4.07 -5.75
C CYS A 26 -0.43 -3.18 -6.88
N LEU A 27 0.62 -3.60 -7.60
CA LEU A 27 1.15 -2.86 -8.76
C LEU A 27 0.36 -3.12 -10.04
N GLU A 28 -0.32 -4.26 -10.11
CA GLU A 28 -1.12 -4.69 -11.26
C GLU A 28 -2.54 -4.15 -11.20
N LEU A 29 -3.02 -3.83 -10.00
CA LEU A 29 -4.37 -3.31 -9.77
C LEU A 29 -4.44 -1.79 -10.02
N PRO A 30 -5.57 -1.29 -10.55
CA PRO A 30 -5.91 0.14 -10.51
C PRO A 30 -5.92 0.68 -9.07
N ARG A 31 -5.64 1.97 -8.91
CA ARG A 31 -5.57 2.59 -7.57
C ARG A 31 -6.93 2.58 -6.88
N GLU A 32 -8.00 2.62 -7.66
CA GLU A 32 -9.40 2.59 -7.24
C GLU A 32 -9.79 1.23 -6.66
N GLU A 33 -9.12 0.17 -7.10
CA GLU A 33 -9.30 -1.20 -6.59
C GLU A 33 -8.48 -1.46 -5.32
N LEU A 34 -7.47 -0.65 -5.06
CA LEU A 34 -6.75 -0.69 -3.79
C LEU A 34 -7.62 -0.15 -2.66
N CYS A 35 -7.60 -0.86 -1.54
CA CYS A 35 -8.33 -0.43 -0.37
C CYS A 35 -7.71 0.86 0.20
N ALA A 36 -8.56 1.83 0.53
CA ALA A 36 -8.15 3.10 1.10
C ALA A 36 -7.25 2.88 2.32
N ALA A 37 -6.18 3.66 2.39
CA ALA A 37 -5.17 3.55 3.42
C ALA A 37 -4.74 4.93 3.89
N ARG A 38 -4.26 5.00 5.13
CA ARG A 38 -3.71 6.20 5.75
C ARG A 38 -2.30 5.90 6.24
N ASP A 39 -1.35 6.75 5.87
CA ASP A 39 -0.03 6.75 6.49
C ASP A 39 -0.12 7.27 7.92
N LEU A 40 0.53 6.56 8.84
CA LEU A 40 0.61 6.89 10.26
C LEU A 40 1.94 7.54 10.63
N GLY A 41 2.81 7.82 9.66
CA GLY A 41 4.16 8.34 9.91
C GLY A 41 5.11 7.28 10.49
N MET A 42 4.75 6.01 10.37
CA MET A 42 5.61 4.88 10.73
C MET A 42 6.18 4.30 9.45
N GLU A 43 7.50 4.09 9.39
CA GLU A 43 8.24 3.74 8.17
C GLU A 43 7.70 2.54 7.38
N HIS A 44 6.87 1.69 7.99
CA HIS A 44 6.41 0.44 7.40
C HIS A 44 4.94 0.10 7.61
N PHE A 45 4.11 1.03 8.11
CA PHE A 45 2.72 0.70 8.44
C PHE A 45 1.74 1.71 7.87
N LEU A 46 0.76 1.18 7.13
CA LEU A 46 -0.41 1.91 6.72
C LEU A 46 -1.64 1.39 7.45
N GLU A 47 -2.46 2.28 7.98
CA GLU A 47 -3.79 1.94 8.43
C GLU A 47 -4.70 1.71 7.23
N CYS A 48 -5.52 0.68 7.25
CA CYS A 48 -6.53 0.41 6.23
C CYS A 48 -7.87 0.97 6.68
N LEU A 49 -8.44 1.88 5.89
CA LEU A 49 -9.68 2.59 6.19
C LEU A 49 -10.95 1.84 5.75
N VAL A 50 -10.81 0.64 5.17
CA VAL A 50 -11.96 -0.14 4.71
C VAL A 50 -12.67 -0.80 5.90
N THR A 51 -13.92 -0.36 6.12
CA THR A 51 -14.82 -0.91 7.13
C THR A 51 -15.14 -2.38 6.85
N ALA A 52 -15.47 -3.11 7.92
CA ALA A 52 -15.46 -4.57 8.02
C ALA A 52 -16.16 -5.37 6.90
N ARG A 53 -17.04 -4.74 6.10
CA ARG A 53 -17.82 -5.38 5.04
C ARG A 53 -17.02 -5.75 3.79
N LYS A 54 -15.90 -5.08 3.50
CA LYS A 54 -14.96 -5.49 2.43
C LYS A 54 -13.69 -6.03 3.08
N LYS A 55 -13.42 -7.33 2.94
CA LYS A 55 -12.15 -7.92 3.40
C LYS A 55 -11.03 -7.39 2.51
N CYS A 56 -10.31 -6.35 2.95
CA CYS A 56 -9.10 -5.96 2.24
C CYS A 56 -8.09 -7.09 2.37
N ARG A 57 -7.83 -7.79 1.26
CA ARG A 57 -6.88 -8.91 1.23
C ARG A 57 -5.49 -8.50 1.68
N HIS A 58 -5.15 -7.21 1.62
CA HIS A 58 -3.84 -6.66 1.98
C HIS A 58 -3.66 -6.37 3.48
N ALA A 59 -4.73 -6.28 4.25
CA ALA A 59 -4.68 -5.84 5.64
C ALA A 59 -4.71 -7.01 6.63
N PHE A 60 -4.00 -6.87 7.76
CA PHE A 60 -4.09 -7.74 8.93
C PHE A 60 -4.73 -6.98 10.10
N PRO A 61 -5.53 -7.65 10.96
CA PRO A 61 -6.09 -7.01 12.14
C PRO A 61 -5.03 -6.80 13.22
N PHE A 62 -5.07 -5.66 13.91
CA PHE A 62 -4.25 -5.39 15.11
C PHE A 62 -4.98 -4.41 16.03
N GLY A 63 -5.24 -4.81 17.28
CA GLY A 63 -6.07 -4.04 18.21
C GLY A 63 -7.45 -3.74 17.60
N LYS A 64 -7.84 -2.46 17.58
CA LYS A 64 -9.09 -1.97 16.97
C LYS A 64 -8.97 -1.63 15.48
N GLY A 65 -7.76 -1.68 14.91
CA GLY A 65 -7.45 -1.26 13.55
C GLY A 65 -7.13 -2.41 12.60
N ARG A 66 -6.95 -2.05 11.33
CA ARG A 66 -6.47 -2.96 10.27
C ARG A 66 -5.27 -2.31 9.62
N PHE A 67 -4.20 -3.05 9.39
CA PHE A 67 -2.93 -2.48 8.94
C PHE A 67 -2.36 -3.25 7.76
N CYS A 68 -1.55 -2.57 6.94
CA CYS A 68 -0.76 -3.17 5.89
C CYS A 68 0.71 -2.83 6.08
N ARG A 69 1.57 -3.84 5.96
CA ARG A 69 3.03 -3.72 6.04
C ARG A 69 3.73 -3.80 4.69
N CYS A 70 2.97 -3.72 3.60
CA CYS A 70 3.55 -3.85 2.26
C CYS A 70 4.37 -2.60 1.94
N PRO A 71 5.70 -2.71 1.76
CA PRO A 71 6.56 -1.54 1.55
C PRO A 71 6.25 -0.83 0.23
N ILE A 72 5.82 -1.59 -0.78
CA ILE A 72 5.30 -1.01 -2.02
C ILE A 72 4.04 -0.19 -1.74
N ARG A 73 3.11 -0.71 -0.94
CA ARG A 73 1.88 0.04 -0.63
C ARG A 73 2.18 1.29 0.19
N VAL A 74 3.15 1.23 1.11
CA VAL A 74 3.69 2.41 1.81
C VAL A 74 4.24 3.42 0.81
N TYR A 75 5.08 2.98 -0.13
CA TYR A 75 5.61 3.82 -1.19
C TYR A 75 4.49 4.47 -2.03
N LEU A 76 3.45 3.72 -2.41
CA LEU A 76 2.33 4.23 -3.19
C LEU A 76 1.50 5.30 -2.46
N GLU A 77 1.37 5.20 -1.12
CA GLU A 77 0.66 6.19 -0.31
C GLU A 77 1.54 7.40 0.08
N ASN A 78 2.86 7.19 0.25
CA ASN A 78 3.80 8.25 0.64
C ASN A 78 4.29 9.08 -0.56
N SER A 79 4.34 8.48 -1.76
CA SER A 79 4.90 9.12 -2.95
C SER A 79 3.80 9.70 -3.84
N HIS A 80 3.51 10.99 -3.67
CA HIS A 80 2.98 11.90 -4.70
C HIS A 80 1.70 11.54 -5.47
N GLY A 81 1.03 10.42 -5.20
CA GLY A 81 -0.31 10.14 -5.70
C GLY A 81 -1.31 10.85 -4.80
N GLU A 82 -1.92 11.92 -5.30
CA GLU A 82 -3.08 12.64 -4.73
C GLU A 82 -3.59 12.09 -3.39
N ARG A 83 -3.25 12.81 -2.33
CA ARG A 83 -3.71 12.59 -0.96
C ARG A 83 -5.24 12.49 -1.00
N ARG A 84 -5.85 11.34 -0.67
CA ARG A 84 -7.31 11.31 -0.47
C ARG A 84 -7.62 12.19 0.74
N PRO A 85 -8.55 13.17 0.63
CA PRO A 85 -9.12 13.76 1.83
C PRO A 85 -9.81 12.67 2.66
N ALA A 86 -9.73 12.85 3.98
CA ALA A 86 -10.24 11.92 4.98
C ALA A 86 -11.74 11.60 4.79
#